data_AF-A0A1T5J3Z9-F1
#
_entry.id   AF-A0A1T5J3Z9-F1
#
_cell.length_a   1.000
_cell.length_b   1.000
_cell.length_c   1.000
_cell.angle_alpha   90.00
_cell.angle_beta   90.00
_cell.angle_gamma   90.00
#
_symmetry.space_group_name_H-M   'P 1'
#
loop_
_entity.id
_entity.type
_entity.pdbx_description
1 polymer ?
#
loop_
_entity_poly.entity_id
_entity_poly.type
_entity_poly.pdbx_seq_one_letter_code
_entity_poly.pdbx_strand_id
1 'polypeptide(L)'
;MKQNRIHLALTSQYLEEQVDKALDTLDAFTHGMISLTPEERKGMTKMGDKSEAFCRLAIDVFKQNENILPKTFDMEAYLLDLATLDLLRARLVRLNRISQMISDTEMALGSDLMVNSLEGYSYLKIAGKSLGLDDLREQMGARFSRRAKKNADVMPQH
;
A
#
# COMPACT_ATOMS: atom_id res chain seq x y z
N MET A 1 -0.66 29.90 -6.01
CA MET A 1 -1.98 29.48 -5.51
C MET A 1 -1.71 28.62 -4.30
N LYS A 2 -2.15 29.05 -3.11
CA LYS A 2 -1.95 28.30 -1.86
C LYS A 2 -2.68 26.96 -1.95
N GLN A 3 -1.96 25.85 -1.81
CA GLN A 3 -2.55 24.51 -1.83
C GLN A 3 -2.68 23.98 -0.40
N ASN A 4 -3.90 23.59 -0.03
CA ASN A 4 -4.22 22.90 1.21
C ASN A 4 -5.39 21.95 0.96
N ARG A 5 -5.08 20.71 0.58
CA ARG A 5 -6.05 19.66 0.25
C ARG A 5 -6.56 18.95 1.49
N ILE A 6 -5.77 18.88 2.57
CA ILE A 6 -6.15 18.17 3.80
C ILE A 6 -5.84 19.02 5.04
N HIS A 7 -6.86 19.22 5.87
CA HIS A 7 -6.73 19.80 7.20
C HIS A 7 -7.05 18.71 8.24
N LEU A 8 -6.05 17.91 8.58
CA LEU A 8 -6.15 16.80 9.52
C LEU A 8 -5.04 16.92 10.58
N ALA A 9 -5.42 16.89 11.85
CA ALA A 9 -4.49 16.86 12.98
C ALA A 9 -4.69 15.55 13.74
N LEU A 10 -3.72 14.65 13.65
CA LEU A 10 -3.69 13.40 14.40
C LEU A 10 -2.84 13.61 15.66
N THR A 11 -3.42 13.37 16.83
CA THR A 11 -2.68 13.44 18.10
C THR A 11 -2.09 12.06 18.42
N SER A 12 -0.92 12.04 19.07
CA SER A 12 -0.30 10.79 19.51
C SER A 12 -1.26 9.97 20.38
N GLN A 13 -1.97 10.62 21.32
CA GLN A 13 -2.95 9.96 22.17
C GLN A 13 -4.08 9.29 21.36
N TYR A 14 -4.62 9.95 20.33
CA TYR A 14 -5.66 9.35 19.50
C TYR A 14 -5.16 8.14 18.71
N LEU A 15 -3.93 8.22 18.18
CA LEU A 15 -3.31 7.10 17.46
C LEU A 15 -3.09 5.90 18.37
N GLU A 16 -2.52 6.12 19.55
CA GLU A 16 -2.30 5.05 20.55
C GLU A 16 -3.63 4.41 20.99
N GLU A 17 -4.64 5.22 21.30
CA GLU A 17 -5.90 4.72 21.85
C GLU A 17 -6.78 4.00 20.82
N GLN A 18 -6.72 4.38 19.54
CA GLN A 18 -7.65 3.88 18.52
C GLN A 18 -6.97 3.05 17.45
N VAL A 19 -5.79 3.46 16.97
CA VAL A 19 -5.11 2.81 15.84
C VAL A 19 -4.23 1.69 16.35
N ASP A 20 -3.32 1.97 17.30
CA ASP A 20 -2.34 0.97 17.75
C ASP A 20 -3.03 -0.22 18.44
N LYS A 21 -4.04 0.03 19.28
CA LYS A 21 -4.88 -1.06 19.85
C LYS A 21 -5.61 -1.89 18.79
N ALA A 22 -6.05 -1.26 17.70
CA ALA A 22 -6.69 -1.97 16.60
C ALA A 22 -5.67 -2.80 15.82
N LEU A 23 -4.44 -2.30 15.65
CA LEU A 23 -3.33 -3.06 15.06
C LEU A 23 -2.96 -4.26 15.93
N ASP A 24 -2.84 -4.12 17.25
CA ASP A 24 -2.60 -5.25 18.16
C ASP A 24 -3.65 -6.36 18.01
N THR A 25 -4.91 -5.96 17.84
CA THR A 25 -6.02 -6.90 17.63
C THR A 25 -5.89 -7.62 16.28
N LEU A 26 -5.45 -6.91 15.23
CA LEU A 26 -5.19 -7.49 13.91
C LEU A 26 -3.97 -8.41 13.93
N ASP A 27 -2.91 -8.05 14.64
CA ASP A 27 -1.71 -8.87 14.82
C ASP A 27 -2.06 -10.18 15.52
N ALA A 28 -2.84 -10.13 16.60
CA ALA A 28 -3.34 -11.33 17.27
C ALA A 28 -4.19 -12.21 16.35
N PHE A 29 -5.06 -11.62 15.53
CA PHE A 29 -5.87 -12.35 14.54
C PHE A 29 -5.01 -13.04 13.47
N THR A 30 -3.90 -12.44 13.08
CA THR A 30 -3.01 -12.97 12.02
C THR A 30 -1.95 -13.96 12.51
N HIS A 31 -1.83 -14.18 13.83
CA HIS A 31 -0.78 -15.02 14.41
C HIS A 31 -0.70 -16.45 13.85
N GLY A 32 -1.83 -17.03 13.42
CA GLY A 32 -1.89 -18.37 12.80
C GLY A 32 -1.84 -18.37 11.26
N MET A 33 -1.61 -17.22 10.63
CA MET A 33 -1.61 -17.08 9.18
C MET A 33 -0.20 -17.23 8.59
N ILE A 34 -0.13 -17.48 7.29
CA ILE A 34 1.15 -17.63 6.58
C ILE A 34 1.62 -16.29 5.99
N SER A 35 2.93 -16.08 5.99
CA SER A 35 3.58 -15.01 5.25
C SER A 35 4.41 -15.59 4.12
N LEU A 36 4.02 -15.29 2.88
CA LEU A 36 4.67 -15.82 1.68
C LEU A 36 5.76 -14.89 1.18
N THR A 37 6.95 -15.44 0.97
CA THR A 37 8.07 -14.82 0.25
C THR A 37 7.74 -14.58 -1.23
N PRO A 38 8.45 -13.65 -1.91
CA PRO A 38 8.29 -13.45 -3.35
C PRO A 38 8.48 -14.73 -4.18
N GLU A 39 9.43 -15.57 -3.79
CA GLU A 39 9.76 -16.85 -4.44
C GLU A 39 8.63 -17.87 -4.28
N GLU A 40 8.09 -18.04 -3.07
CA GLU A 40 6.95 -18.92 -2.82
C GLU A 40 5.73 -18.47 -3.64
N ARG A 41 5.42 -17.17 -3.64
CA ARG A 41 4.31 -16.61 -4.45
C ARG A 41 4.46 -16.88 -5.94
N LYS A 42 5.69 -16.96 -6.45
CA LYS A 42 5.97 -17.23 -7.86
C LYS A 42 5.73 -18.70 -8.21
N GLY A 43 6.08 -19.61 -7.30
CA GLY A 43 5.91 -21.06 -7.48
C GLY A 43 4.49 -21.58 -7.28
N MET A 44 3.61 -20.81 -6.63
CA MET A 44 2.23 -21.23 -6.35
C MET A 44 1.34 -21.26 -7.60
N THR A 45 0.50 -22.28 -7.69
CA THR A 45 -0.66 -22.29 -8.59
C THR A 45 -1.66 -21.25 -8.11
N LYS A 46 -1.93 -20.25 -8.94
CA LYS A 46 -2.76 -19.09 -8.56
C LYS A 46 -4.21 -19.31 -8.90
N MET A 47 -5.07 -18.95 -7.96
CA MET A 47 -6.51 -18.88 -8.19
C MET A 47 -6.92 -17.44 -8.51
N GLY A 48 -7.41 -17.23 -9.73
CA GLY A 48 -8.13 -16.02 -10.13
C GLY A 48 -9.60 -16.35 -10.35
N ASP A 49 -10.40 -15.39 -10.81
CA ASP A 49 -11.86 -15.51 -10.87
C ASP A 49 -12.36 -16.77 -11.61
N LYS A 50 -11.73 -17.11 -12.75
CA LYS A 50 -12.08 -18.31 -13.53
C LYS A 50 -11.73 -19.62 -12.81
N SER A 51 -10.56 -19.69 -12.19
CA SER A 51 -10.14 -20.91 -11.47
C SER A 51 -10.87 -21.06 -10.15
N GLU A 52 -11.36 -19.98 -9.54
CA GLU A 52 -12.26 -20.08 -8.41
C GLU A 52 -13.61 -20.68 -8.80
N ALA A 53 -14.21 -20.20 -9.89
CA ALA A 53 -15.47 -20.79 -10.39
C ALA A 53 -15.30 -22.30 -10.65
N PHE A 54 -14.14 -22.70 -11.19
CA PHE A 54 -13.76 -24.11 -11.32
C PHE A 54 -13.68 -24.83 -9.96
N CYS A 55 -13.02 -24.26 -8.95
CA CYS A 55 -12.93 -24.86 -7.61
C CYS A 55 -14.31 -25.07 -6.96
N ARG A 56 -15.23 -24.11 -7.13
CA ARG A 56 -16.60 -24.24 -6.61
C ARG A 56 -17.37 -25.35 -7.33
N LEU A 57 -17.28 -25.40 -8.65
CA LEU A 57 -17.89 -26.48 -9.44
C LEU A 57 -17.31 -27.85 -9.06
N ALA A 58 -16.00 -27.91 -8.79
CA ALA A 58 -15.33 -29.15 -8.41
C ALA A 58 -15.95 -29.76 -7.14
N ILE A 59 -16.43 -28.95 -6.19
CA ILE A 59 -17.13 -29.45 -4.99
C ILE A 59 -18.36 -30.27 -5.36
N ASP A 60 -19.20 -29.74 -6.25
CA ASP A 60 -20.44 -30.40 -6.65
C ASP A 60 -20.12 -31.72 -7.37
N VAL A 61 -19.12 -31.70 -8.25
CA VAL A 61 -18.66 -32.89 -8.97
C VAL A 61 -18.10 -33.94 -8.02
N PHE A 62 -17.25 -33.54 -7.08
CA PHE A 62 -16.59 -34.43 -6.12
C PHE A 62 -17.59 -35.07 -5.16
N LYS A 63 -18.54 -34.29 -4.62
CA LYS A 63 -19.60 -34.80 -3.73
C LYS A 63 -20.53 -35.80 -4.43
N GLN A 64 -20.82 -35.58 -5.70
CA GLN A 64 -21.68 -36.50 -6.47
C GLN A 64 -20.95 -37.77 -6.92
N ASN A 65 -19.61 -37.74 -6.94
CA ASN A 65 -18.77 -38.81 -7.50
C ASN A 65 -17.63 -39.17 -6.53
N GLU A 66 -17.92 -39.40 -5.25
CA GLU A 66 -16.87 -39.67 -4.25
C GLU A 66 -16.00 -40.89 -4.61
N ASN A 67 -16.56 -41.84 -5.37
CA ASN A 67 -15.86 -43.04 -5.84
C ASN A 67 -14.72 -42.77 -6.83
N ILE A 68 -14.68 -41.61 -7.50
CA ILE A 68 -13.57 -41.26 -8.40
C ILE A 68 -12.38 -40.66 -7.65
N LEU A 69 -12.57 -40.26 -6.39
CA LEU A 69 -11.53 -39.67 -5.57
C LEU A 69 -10.69 -40.77 -4.89
N PRO A 70 -9.37 -40.60 -4.82
CA PRO A 70 -8.54 -41.49 -4.03
C PRO A 70 -8.87 -41.34 -2.54
N LYS A 71 -8.70 -42.41 -1.75
CA LYS A 71 -8.94 -42.39 -0.29
C LYS A 71 -8.10 -41.36 0.47
N THR A 72 -7.02 -40.87 -0.15
CA THR A 72 -6.12 -39.85 0.42
C THR A 72 -6.63 -38.43 0.19
N PHE A 73 -7.69 -38.23 -0.60
CA PHE A 73 -8.25 -36.91 -0.85
C PHE A 73 -9.11 -36.47 0.35
N ASP A 74 -8.75 -35.34 0.95
CA ASP A 74 -9.47 -34.77 2.09
C ASP A 74 -10.51 -33.76 1.60
N MET A 75 -11.75 -34.23 1.43
CA MET A 75 -12.86 -33.39 1.01
C MET A 75 -13.27 -32.39 2.11
N GLU A 76 -13.07 -32.72 3.39
CA GLU A 76 -13.42 -31.84 4.49
C GLU A 76 -12.48 -30.63 4.54
N ALA A 77 -11.17 -30.86 4.43
CA ALA A 77 -10.17 -29.79 4.33
C ALA A 77 -10.42 -28.88 3.13
N TYR A 78 -10.75 -29.44 1.96
CA TYR A 78 -11.06 -28.65 0.76
C TYR A 78 -12.27 -27.71 0.96
N LEU A 79 -13.34 -28.20 1.61
CA LEU A 79 -14.50 -27.37 1.93
C LEU A 79 -14.16 -26.29 2.96
N LEU A 80 -13.37 -26.64 3.98
CA LEU A 80 -12.94 -25.72 5.01
C LEU A 80 -12.10 -24.57 4.43
N ASP A 81 -11.19 -24.88 3.49
CA ASP A 81 -10.36 -23.88 2.82
C ASP A 81 -11.21 -22.85 2.06
N LEU A 82 -12.19 -23.33 1.28
CA LEU A 82 -13.08 -22.43 0.53
C LEU A 82 -13.93 -21.56 1.46
N ALA A 83 -14.51 -22.16 2.52
CA ALA A 83 -15.31 -21.42 3.49
C ALA A 83 -14.47 -20.36 4.23
N THR A 84 -13.24 -20.72 4.61
CA THR A 84 -12.29 -19.81 5.27
C THR A 84 -11.92 -18.65 4.34
N LEU A 85 -11.65 -18.94 3.06
CA LEU A 85 -11.37 -17.91 2.06
C LEU A 85 -12.52 -16.92 1.93
N ASP A 86 -13.77 -17.39 1.88
CA ASP A 86 -14.95 -16.54 1.78
C ASP A 86 -15.12 -15.62 2.99
N LEU A 87 -14.83 -16.11 4.20
CA LEU A 87 -14.81 -15.29 5.39
C LEU A 87 -13.74 -14.19 5.33
N LEU A 88 -12.53 -14.51 4.84
CA LEU A 88 -11.42 -13.57 4.77
C LEU A 88 -11.64 -12.45 3.74
N ARG A 89 -12.28 -12.75 2.61
CA ARG A 89 -12.44 -11.79 1.50
C ARG A 89 -13.11 -10.48 1.88
N ALA A 90 -14.21 -10.55 2.63
CA ALA A 90 -14.91 -9.35 3.07
C ALA A 90 -14.03 -8.44 3.96
N ARG A 91 -13.15 -9.05 4.78
CA ARG A 91 -12.22 -8.31 5.64
C ARG A 91 -11.08 -7.71 4.81
N LEU A 92 -10.53 -8.47 3.87
CA LEU A 92 -9.48 -8.01 2.97
C LEU A 92 -9.91 -6.77 2.18
N VAL A 93 -11.13 -6.76 1.64
CA VAL A 93 -11.70 -5.58 0.95
C VAL A 93 -11.71 -4.36 1.86
N ARG A 94 -12.14 -4.52 3.11
CA ARG A 94 -12.22 -3.43 4.08
C ARG A 94 -10.83 -2.92 4.50
N LEU A 95 -9.88 -3.82 4.72
CA LEU A 95 -8.49 -3.48 5.06
C LEU A 95 -7.80 -2.74 3.91
N ASN A 96 -7.96 -3.23 2.67
CA ASN A 96 -7.41 -2.56 1.48
C ASN A 96 -7.96 -1.14 1.32
N ARG A 97 -9.26 -0.94 1.56
CA ARG A 97 -9.87 0.41 1.51
C ARG A 97 -9.27 1.34 2.57
N ILE A 98 -9.07 0.86 3.80
CA ILE A 98 -8.45 1.65 4.88
C ILE A 98 -7.02 2.02 4.51
N SER A 99 -6.23 1.04 4.04
CA SER A 99 -4.85 1.25 3.60
C SER A 99 -4.76 2.27 2.46
N GLN A 100 -5.66 2.17 1.47
CA GLN A 100 -5.74 3.13 0.36
C GLN A 100 -6.04 4.55 0.85
N MET A 101 -7.01 4.73 1.75
CA MET A 101 -7.33 6.04 2.31
C MET A 101 -6.15 6.68 3.05
N ILE A 102 -5.38 5.88 3.80
CA ILE A 102 -4.18 6.34 4.50
C ILE A 102 -3.12 6.77 3.49
N SER A 103 -2.87 5.95 2.46
CA SER A 103 -1.89 6.26 1.40
C SER A 103 -2.27 7.50 0.59
N ASP A 104 -3.54 7.66 0.24
CA ASP A 104 -4.04 8.85 -0.47
C ASP A 104 -3.87 10.12 0.38
N THR A 105 -4.11 10.01 1.69
CA THR A 105 -3.91 11.11 2.65
C THR A 105 -2.45 11.50 2.74
N GLU A 106 -1.54 10.52 2.86
CA GLU A 106 -0.09 10.75 2.85
C GLU A 106 0.35 11.47 1.56
N MET A 107 -0.09 11.00 0.40
CA MET A 107 0.23 11.61 -0.89
C MET A 107 -0.27 13.05 -0.99
N ALA A 108 -1.49 13.33 -0.51
CA ALA A 108 -2.06 14.68 -0.50
C ALA A 108 -1.30 15.62 0.43
N LEU A 109 -0.97 15.19 1.66
CA LEU A 109 -0.15 15.96 2.61
C LEU A 109 1.23 16.26 2.03
N GLY A 110 1.89 15.26 1.43
CA GLY A 110 3.17 15.44 0.76
C GLY A 110 3.09 16.46 -0.39
N SER A 111 1.99 16.43 -1.16
CA SER A 111 1.75 17.41 -2.23
C SER A 111 1.60 18.83 -1.68
N ASP A 112 0.84 19.02 -0.61
CA ASP A 112 0.63 20.33 0.01
C ASP A 112 1.94 20.89 0.58
N LEU A 113 2.70 20.07 1.31
CA LEU A 113 4.03 20.44 1.82
C LEU A 113 4.96 20.85 0.68
N MET A 114 4.97 20.08 -0.41
CA MET A 114 5.84 20.31 -1.55
C MET A 114 5.50 21.61 -2.28
N VAL A 115 4.22 21.88 -2.56
CA VAL A 115 3.80 23.11 -3.24
C VAL A 115 4.09 24.33 -2.39
N ASN A 116 3.73 24.29 -1.10
CA ASN A 116 3.98 25.42 -0.19
C ASN A 116 5.48 25.68 0.00
N SER A 117 6.31 24.63 0.03
CA SER A 117 7.78 24.77 0.10
C SER A 117 8.37 25.40 -1.16
N LEU A 118 7.84 25.05 -2.35
CA LEU A 118 8.26 25.69 -3.60
C LEU A 118 7.87 27.17 -3.65
N GLU A 119 6.66 27.51 -3.19
CA GLU A 119 6.21 28.88 -3.11
C GLU A 119 7.09 29.69 -2.14
N GLY A 120 7.36 29.16 -0.94
CA GLY A 120 8.29 29.74 0.03
C GLY A 120 9.71 29.93 -0.55
N TYR A 121 10.21 28.93 -1.27
CA TYR A 121 11.50 29.04 -1.96
C TYR A 121 11.50 30.14 -3.02
N SER A 122 10.40 30.34 -3.74
CA SER A 122 10.30 31.43 -4.73
C SER A 122 10.39 32.81 -4.06
N TYR A 123 9.75 33.02 -2.90
CA TYR A 123 9.90 34.25 -2.12
C TYR A 123 11.34 34.44 -1.62
N LEU A 124 11.98 33.36 -1.16
CA LEU A 124 13.39 33.38 -0.74
C LEU A 124 14.33 33.78 -1.90
N LYS A 125 14.05 33.35 -3.14
CA LYS A 125 14.85 33.79 -4.30
C LYS A 125 14.72 35.28 -4.60
N ILE A 126 13.57 35.88 -4.32
CA ILE A 126 13.29 37.30 -4.58
C ILE A 126 13.87 38.18 -3.47
N ALA A 127 13.61 37.83 -2.21
CA ALA A 127 13.98 38.63 -1.04
C ALA A 127 15.35 38.29 -0.43
N GLY A 128 15.90 37.11 -0.74
CA GLY A 128 17.08 36.56 -0.04
C GLY A 128 18.36 37.38 -0.20
N LYS A 129 18.58 38.01 -1.37
CA LYS A 129 19.76 38.85 -1.62
C LYS A 129 19.80 40.11 -0.74
N SER A 130 18.64 40.71 -0.48
CA SER A 130 18.53 41.89 0.40
C SER A 130 18.57 41.54 1.88
N LEU A 131 18.40 40.27 2.25
CA LEU A 131 18.31 39.80 3.64
C LEU A 131 19.51 38.95 4.07
N GLY A 132 20.52 38.76 3.21
CA GLY A 132 21.70 37.95 3.51
C GLY A 132 21.41 36.44 3.65
N LEU A 133 20.36 35.93 3.01
CA LEU A 133 19.91 34.53 3.13
C LEU A 133 20.41 33.63 1.99
N ASP A 134 21.54 33.99 1.36
CA ASP A 134 22.04 33.29 0.18
C ASP A 134 22.43 31.83 0.45
N ASP A 135 23.05 31.55 1.61
CA ASP A 135 23.40 30.18 2.01
C ASP A 135 22.16 29.29 2.16
N LEU A 136 21.08 29.82 2.74
CA LEU A 136 19.80 29.09 2.88
C LEU A 136 19.12 28.89 1.52
N ARG A 137 19.21 29.88 0.62
CA ARG A 137 18.72 29.78 -0.75
C ARG A 137 19.48 28.71 -1.55
N GLU A 138 20.79 28.59 -1.34
CA GLU A 138 21.62 27.57 -1.97
C GLU A 138 21.30 26.17 -1.44
N GLN A 139 21.17 26.01 -0.12
CA GLN A 139 20.79 24.76 0.51
C GLN A 139 19.45 24.21 0.01
N MET A 140 18.40 25.04 -0.05
CA MET A 140 17.11 24.64 -0.63
C MET A 140 17.21 24.37 -2.15
N GLY A 141 18.12 25.08 -2.84
CA GLY A 141 18.36 24.96 -4.27
C GLY A 141 19.10 23.68 -4.70
N ALA A 142 19.82 23.02 -3.78
CA ALA A 142 20.66 21.84 -4.06
C ALA A 142 19.87 20.66 -4.68
N ARG A 143 18.57 20.58 -4.43
CA ARG A 143 17.70 19.59 -5.08
C ARG A 143 17.57 19.78 -6.59
N PHE A 144 17.58 21.02 -7.07
CA PHE A 144 17.44 21.33 -8.50
C PHE A 144 18.75 21.13 -9.27
N SER A 145 19.90 21.37 -8.63
CA SER A 145 21.21 21.11 -9.25
C SER A 145 21.48 19.61 -9.46
N ARG A 146 21.03 18.75 -8.54
CA ARG A 146 21.03 17.28 -8.73
C ARG A 146 20.15 16.83 -9.89
N ARG A 147 18.98 17.48 -10.10
CA ARG A 147 18.07 17.17 -11.21
C ARG A 147 18.66 17.56 -12.57
N ALA A 148 19.43 18.64 -12.65
CA ALA A 148 20.15 19.05 -13.86
C ALA A 148 21.24 18.05 -14.26
N LYS A 149 22.02 17.53 -13.30
CA LYS A 149 23.03 16.48 -13.56
C LYS A 149 22.41 15.17 -14.06
N LYS A 150 21.29 14.72 -13.47
CA LYS A 150 20.61 13.49 -13.90
C LYS A 150 20.03 13.59 -15.32
N ASN A 151 19.53 14.77 -15.72
CA ASN A 151 19.01 14.97 -17.08
C ASN A 151 20.13 15.11 -18.13
N ALA A 152 21.30 15.62 -17.76
CA ALA A 152 22.46 15.69 -18.64
C ALA A 152 23.07 14.31 -18.94
N ASP A 153 23.01 13.38 -17.98
CA ASP A 153 23.53 12.01 -18.10
C ASP A 153 22.61 11.08 -18.93
N VAL A 154 21.36 11.49 -19.16
CA VAL A 154 20.33 10.72 -19.91
C VAL A 154 20.14 11.25 -21.33
N MET A 155 20.84 12.32 -21.73
CA MET A 155 20.84 12.79 -23.12
C MET A 155 21.84 11.96 -23.93
N PRO A 156 21.42 11.22 -24.98
CA PRO A 156 22.36 10.53 -25.84
C PRO A 156 23.20 11.55 -26.61
N GLN A 157 24.53 11.38 -26.58
CA GLN A 157 25.43 12.08 -27.48
C GLN A 157 25.13 11.58 -28.90
N HIS A 158 24.63 12.47 -29.75
CA HIS A 158 24.42 12.23 -31.17
C HIS A 158 25.74 11.97 -31.90
#